data_AF-A0A944ENB8-F1
#
_entry.id   AF-A0A944ENB8-F1
#
_cell.length_a   1.000
_cell.length_b   1.000
_cell.length_c   1.000
_cell.angle_alpha   90.00
_cell.angle_beta   90.00
_cell.angle_gamma   90.00
#
_symmetry.space_group_name_H-M   'P 1'
#
loop_
_entity.id
_entity.type
_entity.pdbx_description
1 polymer ?
#
loop_
_entity_poly.entity_id
_entity_poly.type
_entity_poly.pdbx_seq_one_letter_code
_entity_poly.pdbx_strand_id
1 'polypeptide(L)'
;MHDTVRDAFIPFNEPLEGRVQFMYLDVKSLVSTGVGNLLDADDPSLFGSNPQPLPDIFTLNWLDKNSGSTAGRAEITDEYQTVKFSGTAFASLAEKEAITRLRITNPEINGLVTRKLDSFEATLKTRAPFTSLGTWPADGQLGLFSMAWAMGPHFKFPVFQGAAAVQDWLTMARECRMTEAGNPGVRPRNVRNGLLFTLAGWMAAPPEGDFTQLVFDPVQKLDANMRSGNFPVPLNLTIGLQTALEVLGFSPNGLDGVFGKGTRAALVLFQSTNGLAKTPAAQSVKDVPRETVDAMASQLDDQQVEHFP
;
A
#
# COMPACT_ATOMS: atom_id res chain seq x y z
N MET A 1 -16.93 3.41 -4.52
CA MET A 1 -15.83 2.52 -4.90
C MET A 1 -16.46 1.25 -5.40
N HIS A 2 -15.76 0.48 -6.23
CA HIS A 2 -16.24 -0.84 -6.64
C HIS A 2 -16.26 -1.77 -5.44
N ASP A 3 -17.19 -2.73 -5.44
CA ASP A 3 -17.33 -3.68 -4.33
C ASP A 3 -16.08 -4.55 -4.19
N THR A 4 -15.44 -4.91 -5.31
CA THR A 4 -14.15 -5.63 -5.34
C THR A 4 -13.06 -4.88 -4.57
N VAL A 5 -13.02 -3.55 -4.64
CA VAL A 5 -12.05 -2.72 -3.91
C VAL A 5 -12.35 -2.72 -2.41
N ARG A 6 -13.64 -2.63 -2.05
CA ARG A 6 -14.10 -2.68 -0.66
C ARG A 6 -13.73 -4.01 -0.01
N ASP A 7 -13.98 -5.12 -0.70
CA ASP A 7 -13.69 -6.48 -0.22
C ASP A 7 -12.18 -6.75 -0.16
N ALA A 8 -11.41 -6.20 -1.10
CA ALA A 8 -9.97 -6.36 -1.17
C ALA A 8 -9.17 -5.52 -0.16
N PHE A 9 -9.75 -4.47 0.41
CA PHE A 9 -8.96 -3.48 1.14
C PHE A 9 -8.30 -4.07 2.40
N ILE A 10 -9.03 -4.87 3.18
CA ILE A 10 -8.50 -5.53 4.37
C ILE A 10 -7.36 -6.50 4.01
N PRO A 11 -7.56 -7.51 3.12
CA PRO A 11 -6.48 -8.42 2.76
C PRO A 11 -5.28 -7.71 2.12
N PHE A 12 -5.50 -6.60 1.40
CA PHE A 12 -4.43 -5.76 0.87
C PHE A 12 -3.60 -5.09 1.99
N ASN A 13 -4.26 -4.56 3.01
CA ASN A 13 -3.67 -3.66 4.00
C ASN A 13 -3.17 -4.40 5.27
N GLU A 14 -3.74 -5.55 5.62
CA GLU A 14 -3.32 -6.36 6.77
C GLU A 14 -1.83 -6.77 6.72
N PRO A 15 -1.25 -7.19 5.58
CA PRO A 15 0.18 -7.46 5.49
C PRO A 15 1.07 -6.22 5.68
N LEU A 16 0.50 -5.01 5.57
CA LEU A 16 1.22 -3.74 5.69
C LEU A 16 1.13 -3.16 7.12
N GLU A 17 -0.05 -3.22 7.74
CA GLU A 17 -0.34 -2.58 9.03
C GLU A 17 -0.51 -3.57 10.19
N GLY A 18 -0.72 -4.85 9.88
CA GLY A 18 -1.21 -5.84 10.84
C GLY A 18 -2.71 -5.69 11.13
N ARG A 19 -3.28 -6.67 11.83
CA ARG A 19 -4.65 -6.64 12.35
C ARG A 19 -4.60 -6.72 13.86
N VAL A 20 -4.90 -5.61 14.53
CA VAL A 20 -4.72 -5.45 15.98
C VAL A 20 -6.06 -5.24 16.66
N GLN A 21 -6.40 -6.12 17.61
CA GLN A 21 -7.68 -6.07 18.33
C GLN A 21 -7.66 -5.17 19.56
N PHE A 22 -6.53 -4.56 19.89
CA PHE A 22 -6.33 -3.72 21.08
C PHE A 22 -5.72 -2.37 20.68
N MET A 23 -5.81 -1.38 21.57
CA MET A 23 -5.18 -0.07 21.36
C MET A 23 -3.66 -0.21 21.42
N TYR A 24 -2.92 0.44 20.53
CA TYR A 24 -1.46 0.40 20.54
C TYR A 24 -0.84 1.74 20.12
N LEU A 25 0.39 2.01 20.54
CA LEU A 25 1.17 3.12 20.00
C LEU A 25 1.81 2.73 18.67
N ASP A 26 1.60 3.53 17.63
CA ASP A 26 2.32 3.43 16.37
C ASP A 26 3.74 4.01 16.49
N VAL A 27 4.53 3.93 15.40
CA VAL A 27 5.91 4.45 15.35
C VAL A 27 6.01 5.98 15.44
N LYS A 28 4.88 6.69 15.31
CA LYS A 28 4.76 8.14 15.51
C LYS A 28 4.22 8.47 16.91
N SER A 29 4.09 7.48 17.78
CA SER A 29 3.55 7.60 19.14
C SER A 29 2.10 8.09 19.18
N LEU A 30 1.30 7.67 18.20
CA LEU A 30 -0.14 7.89 18.15
C LEU A 30 -0.90 6.60 18.50
N VAL A 31 -1.96 6.71 19.30
CA VAL A 31 -2.80 5.55 19.62
C VAL A 31 -3.61 5.11 18.39
N SER A 32 -3.54 3.83 18.06
CA SER A 32 -4.21 3.21 16.92
C SER A 32 -4.82 1.85 17.31
N THR A 33 -5.67 1.29 16.45
CA THR A 33 -6.23 -0.07 16.55
C THR A 33 -6.53 -0.64 15.15
N GLY A 34 -7.07 -1.84 15.05
CA GLY A 34 -7.60 -2.40 13.81
C GLY A 34 -6.50 -2.62 12.76
N VAL A 35 -6.68 -2.06 11.56
CA VAL A 35 -5.72 -2.18 10.45
C VAL A 35 -5.02 -0.85 10.22
N GLY A 36 -4.35 -0.35 11.27
CA GLY A 36 -3.71 0.98 11.27
C GLY A 36 -4.69 2.15 11.42
N ASN A 37 -5.83 1.92 12.08
CA ASN A 37 -6.83 2.96 12.31
C ASN A 37 -6.41 3.87 13.47
N LEU A 38 -6.06 5.12 13.14
CA LEU A 38 -5.73 6.15 14.11
C LEU A 38 -6.92 6.48 15.04
N LEU A 39 -6.68 6.50 16.35
CA LEU A 39 -7.64 6.84 17.40
C LEU A 39 -7.24 8.11 18.18
N ASP A 40 -6.18 8.78 17.74
CA ASP A 40 -5.50 9.84 18.46
C ASP A 40 -5.41 11.09 17.59
N ALA A 41 -5.87 12.23 18.12
CA ALA A 41 -5.86 13.52 17.46
C ALA A 41 -4.64 14.37 17.82
N ASP A 42 -3.73 13.85 18.66
CA ASP A 42 -2.54 14.58 19.07
C ASP A 42 -1.65 14.95 17.88
N ASP A 43 -1.04 16.12 17.99
CA ASP A 43 0.09 16.47 17.16
C ASP A 43 1.31 15.65 17.62
N PRO A 44 1.97 14.88 16.73
CA PRO A 44 3.20 14.15 17.08
C PRO A 44 4.30 15.04 17.66
N SER A 45 4.31 16.35 17.32
CA SER A 45 5.25 17.33 17.90
C SER A 45 4.93 17.75 19.33
N LEU A 46 3.75 17.38 19.85
CA LEU A 46 3.26 17.68 21.20
C LEU A 46 3.07 16.41 22.06
N PHE A 47 3.63 15.28 21.64
CA PHE A 47 3.49 13.99 22.31
C PHE A 47 3.67 14.09 23.83
N GLY A 48 2.69 13.57 24.58
CA GLY A 48 2.75 13.44 26.04
C GLY A 48 2.29 14.66 26.85
N SER A 49 1.82 15.73 26.19
CA SER A 49 1.39 16.96 26.90
C SER A 49 -0.12 17.13 27.05
N ASN A 50 -0.93 16.61 26.13
CA ASN A 50 -2.39 16.70 26.19
C ASN A 50 -3.07 15.64 25.29
N PRO A 51 -3.33 14.43 25.79
CA PRO A 51 -3.81 13.33 24.96
C PRO A 51 -5.27 13.54 24.54
N GLN A 52 -5.53 13.64 23.24
CA GLN A 52 -6.84 13.94 22.65
C GLN A 52 -7.35 12.75 21.82
N PRO A 53 -8.18 11.85 22.39
CA PRO A 53 -8.73 10.75 21.61
C PRO A 53 -9.67 11.26 20.52
N LEU A 54 -9.57 10.69 19.32
CA LEU A 54 -10.53 10.90 18.25
C LEU A 54 -11.91 10.35 18.65
N PRO A 55 -13.03 10.98 18.22
CA PRO A 55 -14.37 10.50 18.53
C PRO A 55 -14.63 9.04 18.16
N ASP A 56 -13.99 8.56 17.07
CA ASP A 56 -14.11 7.20 16.55
C ASP A 56 -13.84 6.13 17.62
N ILE A 57 -12.95 6.39 18.59
CA ILE A 57 -12.63 5.43 19.66
C ILE A 57 -13.85 5.02 20.48
N PHE A 58 -14.81 5.93 20.65
CA PHE A 58 -16.02 5.73 21.45
C PHE A 58 -17.18 5.16 20.64
N THR A 59 -17.00 4.97 19.33
CA THR A 59 -17.99 4.33 18.45
C THR A 59 -17.81 2.82 18.36
N LEU A 60 -16.67 2.31 18.87
CA LEU A 60 -16.31 0.90 18.81
C LEU A 60 -16.84 0.15 20.03
N ASN A 61 -17.30 -1.08 19.82
CA ASN A 61 -17.67 -1.98 20.90
C ASN A 61 -16.42 -2.63 21.52
N TRP A 62 -15.80 -1.91 22.46
CA TRP A 62 -14.70 -2.42 23.27
C TRP A 62 -15.20 -3.41 24.31
N LEU A 63 -14.58 -4.58 24.38
CA LEU A 63 -14.89 -5.65 25.31
C LEU A 63 -13.72 -5.87 26.27
N ASP A 64 -14.00 -6.01 27.55
CA ASP A 64 -13.00 -6.45 28.51
C ASP A 64 -12.57 -7.90 28.20
N LYS A 65 -11.26 -8.15 28.02
CA LYS A 65 -10.75 -9.47 27.61
C LYS A 65 -11.02 -10.61 28.60
N ASN A 66 -11.26 -10.30 29.87
CA ASN A 66 -11.42 -11.31 30.92
C ASN A 66 -12.90 -11.66 31.14
N SER A 67 -13.77 -10.65 31.16
CA SER A 67 -15.20 -10.79 31.45
C SER A 67 -16.09 -10.83 30.21
N GLY A 68 -15.60 -10.33 29.06
CA GLY A 68 -16.38 -10.17 27.84
C GLY A 68 -17.41 -9.03 27.91
N SER A 69 -17.43 -8.25 28.99
CA SER A 69 -18.36 -7.14 29.16
C SER A 69 -17.99 -5.96 28.27
N THR A 70 -18.98 -5.24 27.75
CA THR A 70 -18.76 -3.98 27.04
C THR A 70 -18.18 -2.92 27.98
N ALA A 71 -17.10 -2.28 27.56
CA ALA A 71 -16.42 -1.24 28.31
C ALA A 71 -17.16 0.09 28.22
N GLY A 72 -17.27 0.79 29.35
CA GLY A 72 -17.79 2.14 29.41
C GLY A 72 -16.79 3.20 28.92
N ARG A 73 -17.27 4.43 28.71
CA ARG A 73 -16.45 5.55 28.24
C ARG A 73 -15.24 5.86 29.14
N ALA A 74 -15.40 5.71 30.46
CA ALA A 74 -14.31 5.90 31.42
C ALA A 74 -13.20 4.85 31.21
N GLU A 75 -13.58 3.57 31.12
CA GLU A 75 -12.64 2.47 30.89
C GLU A 75 -11.88 2.60 29.56
N ILE A 76 -12.57 3.02 28.50
CA ILE A 76 -11.96 3.30 27.19
C ILE A 76 -10.94 4.45 27.31
N THR A 77 -11.29 5.49 28.07
CA THR A 77 -10.41 6.66 28.29
C THR A 77 -9.16 6.27 29.10
N ASP A 78 -9.34 5.49 30.16
CA ASP A 78 -8.24 5.02 31.01
C ASP A 78 -7.26 4.12 30.23
N GLU A 79 -7.78 3.22 29.40
CA GLU A 79 -6.92 2.37 28.56
C GLU A 79 -6.21 3.19 27.47
N TYR A 80 -6.91 4.12 26.82
CA TYR A 80 -6.30 5.06 25.87
C TYR A 80 -5.13 5.82 26.50
N GLN A 81 -5.31 6.36 27.71
CA GLN A 81 -4.23 7.06 28.44
C GLN A 81 -3.09 6.10 28.79
N THR A 82 -3.40 4.88 29.27
CA THR A 82 -2.38 3.85 29.57
C THR A 82 -1.52 3.58 28.35
N VAL A 83 -2.13 3.35 27.18
CA VAL A 83 -1.41 3.13 25.92
C VAL A 83 -0.61 4.37 25.54
N LYS A 84 -1.22 5.56 25.60
CA LYS A 84 -0.60 6.82 25.21
C LYS A 84 0.69 7.11 25.97
N PHE A 85 0.71 6.85 27.28
CA PHE A 85 1.86 7.11 28.15
C PHE A 85 2.79 5.90 28.33
N SER A 86 2.56 4.80 27.60
CA SER A 86 3.32 3.56 27.79
C SER A 86 4.75 3.58 27.27
N GLY A 87 5.10 4.49 26.34
CA GLY A 87 6.40 4.50 25.67
C GLY A 87 6.65 3.30 24.75
N THR A 88 5.61 2.50 24.44
CA THR A 88 5.73 1.24 23.69
C THR A 88 5.82 1.40 22.17
N ALA A 89 6.00 2.61 21.62
CA ALA A 89 5.98 2.87 20.16
C ALA A 89 6.85 1.88 19.34
N PHE A 90 8.04 1.55 19.84
CA PHE A 90 9.00 0.63 19.21
C PHE A 90 9.03 -0.77 19.82
N ALA A 91 8.11 -1.08 20.75
CA ALA A 91 7.97 -2.41 21.34
C ALA A 91 7.30 -3.39 20.37
N SER A 92 7.47 -4.69 20.63
CA SER A 92 6.77 -5.75 19.92
C SER A 92 5.26 -5.69 20.14
N LEU A 93 4.47 -6.31 19.24
CA LEU A 93 3.02 -6.40 19.41
C LEU A 93 2.63 -7.14 20.71
N ALA A 94 3.41 -8.15 21.12
CA ALA A 94 3.16 -8.87 22.36
C ALA A 94 3.32 -7.97 23.61
N GLU A 95 4.34 -7.11 23.61
CA GLU A 95 4.55 -6.13 24.69
C GLU A 95 3.45 -5.06 24.71
N LYS A 96 3.04 -4.58 23.53
CA LYS A 96 1.89 -3.67 23.39
C LYS A 96 0.59 -4.33 23.85
N GLU A 97 0.42 -5.61 23.56
CA GLU A 97 -0.77 -6.36 23.97
C GLU A 97 -0.83 -6.56 25.49
N ALA A 98 0.31 -6.84 26.12
CA ALA A 98 0.42 -7.15 27.54
C ALA A 98 -0.10 -6.02 28.44
N ILE A 99 0.00 -4.77 27.99
CA ILE A 99 -0.44 -3.58 28.73
C ILE A 99 -1.91 -3.21 28.49
N THR A 100 -2.63 -3.93 27.63
CA THR A 100 -4.03 -3.64 27.30
C THR A 100 -4.98 -4.70 27.81
N ARG A 101 -6.19 -4.27 28.15
CA ARG A 101 -7.30 -5.07 28.65
C ARG A 101 -8.45 -5.11 27.65
N LEU A 102 -8.76 -4.03 26.94
CA LEU A 102 -9.90 -3.96 26.04
C LEU A 102 -9.57 -4.55 24.67
N ARG A 103 -10.60 -5.13 24.04
CA ARG A 103 -10.53 -5.76 22.73
C ARG A 103 -11.70 -5.34 21.85
N ILE A 104 -11.48 -5.16 20.56
CA ILE A 104 -12.52 -5.11 19.53
C ILE A 104 -12.51 -6.41 18.73
N THR A 105 -13.68 -6.81 18.25
CA THR A 105 -13.82 -8.05 17.47
C THR A 105 -13.38 -7.84 16.02
N ASN A 106 -13.09 -8.93 15.31
CA ASN A 106 -12.80 -8.88 13.88
C ASN A 106 -13.94 -8.24 13.05
N PRO A 107 -15.22 -8.56 13.29
CA PRO A 107 -16.33 -7.83 12.66
C PRO A 107 -16.34 -6.32 12.96
N GLU A 108 -16.00 -5.91 14.18
CA GLU A 108 -15.91 -4.49 14.53
C GLU A 108 -14.78 -3.79 13.78
N ILE A 109 -13.62 -4.44 13.63
CA ILE A 109 -12.52 -3.96 12.77
C ILE A 109 -12.99 -3.80 11.32
N ASN A 110 -13.71 -4.79 10.77
CA ASN A 110 -14.22 -4.71 9.40
C ASN A 110 -15.18 -3.51 9.23
N GLY A 111 -16.07 -3.30 10.20
CA GLY A 111 -16.99 -2.16 10.23
C GLY A 111 -16.25 -0.82 10.31
N LEU A 112 -15.22 -0.72 11.16
CA LEU A 112 -14.37 0.46 11.29
C LEU A 112 -13.66 0.79 9.96
N VAL A 113 -13.04 -0.21 9.33
CA VAL A 113 -12.37 -0.04 8.02
C VAL A 113 -13.37 0.43 6.97
N THR A 114 -14.54 -0.21 6.88
CA THR A 114 -15.61 0.14 5.94
C THR A 114 -16.04 1.60 6.10
N ARG A 115 -16.38 2.02 7.33
CA ARG A 115 -16.78 3.41 7.62
C ARG A 115 -15.70 4.42 7.25
N LYS A 116 -14.43 4.07 7.49
CA LYS A 116 -13.29 4.94 7.16
C LYS A 116 -13.10 5.09 5.65
N LEU A 117 -13.22 3.99 4.91
CA LEU A 117 -13.18 4.00 3.45
C LEU A 117 -14.32 4.83 2.84
N ASP A 118 -15.53 4.71 3.38
CA ASP A 118 -16.68 5.53 2.94
C ASP A 118 -16.42 7.03 3.17
N SER A 119 -15.85 7.38 4.34
CA SER A 119 -15.45 8.76 4.64
C SER A 119 -14.36 9.29 3.70
N PHE A 120 -13.37 8.45 3.37
CA PHE A 120 -12.33 8.80 2.41
C PHE A 120 -12.90 8.97 1.01
N GLU A 121 -13.79 8.08 0.56
CA GLU A 121 -14.43 8.19 -0.74
C GLU A 121 -15.23 9.49 -0.86
N ALA A 122 -16.06 9.78 0.15
CA ALA A 122 -16.85 11.00 0.19
C ALA A 122 -15.94 12.24 0.08
N THR A 123 -14.82 12.26 0.81
CA THR A 123 -13.85 13.36 0.78
C THR A 123 -13.11 13.45 -0.55
N LEU A 124 -12.57 12.34 -1.07
CA LEU A 124 -11.81 12.30 -2.32
C LEU A 124 -12.66 12.78 -3.50
N LYS A 125 -13.93 12.39 -3.59
CA LYS A 125 -14.85 12.83 -4.65
C LYS A 125 -15.12 14.33 -4.67
N THR A 126 -14.92 15.05 -3.56
CA THR A 126 -15.00 16.52 -3.55
C THR A 126 -13.77 17.21 -4.12
N ARG A 127 -12.66 16.49 -4.30
CA ARG A 127 -11.39 17.04 -4.79
C ARG A 127 -11.39 16.98 -6.32
N ALA A 128 -11.15 18.12 -6.96
CA ALA A 128 -11.15 18.25 -8.42
C ALA A 128 -10.36 17.14 -9.18
N PRO A 129 -9.18 16.67 -8.73
CA PRO A 129 -8.46 15.57 -9.37
C PRO A 129 -9.14 14.20 -9.39
N PHE A 130 -10.11 13.96 -8.52
CA PHE A 130 -10.68 12.63 -8.25
C PHE A 130 -12.20 12.60 -8.43
N THR A 131 -12.78 13.58 -9.13
CA THR A 131 -14.23 13.65 -9.37
C THR A 131 -14.75 12.44 -10.16
N SER A 132 -13.91 11.85 -11.02
CA SER A 132 -14.21 10.62 -11.76
C SER A 132 -13.88 9.33 -11.02
N LEU A 133 -13.57 9.35 -9.71
CA LEU A 133 -13.14 8.17 -8.96
C LEU A 133 -14.07 6.95 -9.13
N GLY A 134 -15.38 7.17 -9.25
CA GLY A 134 -16.36 6.10 -9.43
C GLY A 134 -16.22 5.32 -10.74
N THR A 135 -15.53 5.86 -11.76
CA THR A 135 -15.31 5.22 -13.06
C THR A 135 -13.87 4.78 -13.27
N TRP A 136 -13.01 4.86 -12.24
CA TRP A 136 -11.63 4.38 -12.33
C TRP A 136 -11.60 2.84 -12.35
N PRO A 137 -10.59 2.21 -12.99
CA PRO A 137 -10.28 0.79 -12.80
C PRO A 137 -10.12 0.46 -11.31
N ALA A 138 -10.55 -0.74 -10.91
CA ALA A 138 -10.55 -1.18 -9.51
C ALA A 138 -9.15 -1.10 -8.87
N ASP A 139 -8.10 -1.52 -9.59
CA ASP A 139 -6.72 -1.43 -9.11
C ASP A 139 -6.31 0.02 -8.81
N GLY A 140 -6.70 0.96 -9.68
CA GLY A 140 -6.46 2.39 -9.50
C GLY A 140 -7.21 2.97 -8.30
N GLN A 141 -8.45 2.53 -8.06
CA GLN A 141 -9.19 2.89 -6.84
C GLN A 141 -8.48 2.35 -5.59
N LEU A 142 -8.08 1.08 -5.58
CA LEU A 142 -7.38 0.45 -4.46
C LEU A 142 -6.06 1.19 -4.15
N GLY A 143 -5.31 1.57 -5.18
CA GLY A 143 -4.09 2.37 -5.05
C GLY A 143 -4.36 3.74 -4.40
N LEU A 144 -5.41 4.43 -4.84
CA LEU A 144 -5.79 5.74 -4.26
C LEU A 144 -6.24 5.61 -2.80
N PHE A 145 -7.07 4.61 -2.47
CA PHE A 145 -7.49 4.36 -1.10
C PHE A 145 -6.32 3.96 -0.20
N SER A 146 -5.35 3.18 -0.71
CA SER A 146 -4.10 2.88 0.00
C SER A 146 -3.30 4.15 0.32
N MET A 147 -3.21 5.11 -0.62
CA MET A 147 -2.58 6.40 -0.36
C MET A 147 -3.33 7.23 0.69
N ALA A 148 -4.66 7.31 0.57
CA ALA A 148 -5.51 8.01 1.52
C ALA A 148 -5.44 7.38 2.93
N TRP A 149 -5.27 6.07 3.02
CA TRP A 149 -5.10 5.38 4.30
C TRP A 149 -3.81 5.77 5.01
N ALA A 150 -2.70 5.79 4.28
CA ALA A 150 -1.40 6.10 4.86
C ALA A 150 -1.21 7.59 5.22
N MET A 151 -1.88 8.50 4.50
CA MET A 151 -1.61 9.94 4.56
C MET A 151 -2.84 10.82 4.82
N GLY A 152 -4.03 10.22 4.96
CA GLY A 152 -5.31 10.91 4.99
C GLY A 152 -5.81 11.31 3.59
N PRO A 153 -7.13 11.57 3.43
CA PRO A 153 -7.76 11.84 2.14
C PRO A 153 -7.47 13.24 1.59
N HIS A 154 -6.66 14.06 2.29
CA HIS A 154 -6.22 15.39 1.90
C HIS A 154 -4.73 15.46 1.55
N PHE A 155 -4.07 14.33 1.30
CA PHE A 155 -2.66 14.27 0.88
C PHE A 155 -2.37 15.23 -0.29
N LYS A 156 -1.16 15.80 -0.34
CA LYS A 156 -0.74 16.76 -1.37
C LYS A 156 0.39 16.20 -2.21
N PHE A 157 0.06 15.76 -3.42
CA PHE A 157 1.01 15.22 -4.40
C PHE A 157 0.69 15.88 -5.75
N PRO A 158 1.16 17.11 -6.01
CA PRO A 158 0.67 17.92 -7.12
C PRO A 158 0.80 17.27 -8.50
N VAL A 159 1.90 16.55 -8.76
CA VAL A 159 2.12 15.85 -10.04
C VAL A 159 1.17 14.65 -10.18
N PHE A 160 1.05 13.82 -9.14
CA PHE A 160 0.07 12.73 -9.09
C PHE A 160 -1.36 13.26 -9.27
N GLN A 161 -1.71 14.36 -8.62
CA GLN A 161 -3.04 14.97 -8.72
C GLN A 161 -3.31 15.56 -10.11
N GLY A 162 -2.31 16.17 -10.75
CA GLY A 162 -2.43 16.60 -12.15
C GLY A 162 -2.67 15.42 -13.09
N ALA A 163 -1.92 14.33 -12.90
CA ALA A 163 -2.09 13.10 -13.66
C ALA A 163 -3.45 12.44 -13.43
N ALA A 164 -3.93 12.38 -12.18
CA ALA A 164 -5.25 11.85 -11.84
C ALA A 164 -6.40 12.59 -12.54
N ALA A 165 -6.30 13.92 -12.64
CA ALA A 165 -7.31 14.74 -13.31
C ALA A 165 -7.51 14.40 -14.79
N VAL A 166 -6.47 13.85 -15.44
CA VAL A 166 -6.50 13.39 -16.84
C VAL A 166 -6.35 11.88 -16.99
N GLN A 167 -6.41 11.13 -15.88
CA GLN A 167 -6.22 9.68 -15.83
C GLN A 167 -4.91 9.20 -16.50
N ASP A 168 -3.81 9.94 -16.30
CA ASP A 168 -2.46 9.50 -16.67
C ASP A 168 -1.95 8.51 -15.60
N TRP A 169 -2.29 7.24 -15.80
CA TRP A 169 -2.00 6.13 -14.89
C TRP A 169 -0.51 5.89 -14.67
N LEU A 170 0.32 6.02 -15.71
CA LEU A 170 1.75 5.77 -15.61
C LEU A 170 2.47 6.89 -14.85
N THR A 171 2.02 8.14 -14.99
CA THR A 171 2.49 9.21 -14.12
C THR A 171 2.01 9.01 -12.69
N MET A 172 0.76 8.60 -12.47
CA MET A 172 0.28 8.26 -11.12
C MET A 172 1.12 7.15 -10.47
N ALA A 173 1.46 6.08 -11.19
CA ALA A 173 2.32 5.00 -10.72
C ALA A 173 3.70 5.51 -10.25
N ARG A 174 4.32 6.41 -11.03
CA ARG A 174 5.63 6.99 -10.70
C ARG A 174 5.57 7.96 -9.52
N GLU A 175 4.51 8.74 -9.42
CA GLU A 175 4.39 9.85 -8.48
C GLU A 175 3.66 9.49 -7.18
N CYS A 176 3.10 8.27 -7.05
CA CYS A 176 2.42 7.82 -5.83
C CYS A 176 3.35 7.52 -4.64
N ARG A 177 4.68 7.60 -4.84
CA ARG A 177 5.71 7.18 -3.88
C ARG A 177 5.76 8.11 -2.66
N MET A 178 5.42 7.57 -1.50
CA MET A 178 5.53 8.23 -0.20
C MET A 178 6.96 8.25 0.30
N THR A 179 7.30 9.23 1.15
CA THR A 179 8.63 9.30 1.77
C THR A 179 8.91 8.08 2.64
N GLU A 180 10.05 7.44 2.40
CA GLU A 180 10.55 6.32 3.21
C GLU A 180 11.51 6.79 4.32
N ALA A 181 11.81 8.09 4.37
CA ALA A 181 12.69 8.66 5.38
C ALA A 181 12.06 8.50 6.76
N GLY A 182 12.77 7.83 7.68
CA GLY A 182 12.29 7.56 9.04
C GLY A 182 11.18 6.50 9.14
N ASN A 183 10.71 5.94 8.01
CA ASN A 183 9.70 4.88 8.01
C ASN A 183 9.92 3.90 6.83
N PRO A 184 10.89 2.97 6.94
CA PRO A 184 11.13 1.98 5.89
C PRO A 184 9.93 1.03 5.67
N GLY A 185 9.00 0.94 6.64
CA GLY A 185 7.79 0.11 6.55
C GLY A 185 6.82 0.52 5.44
N VAL A 186 6.96 1.72 4.87
CA VAL A 186 6.14 2.16 3.73
C VAL A 186 6.62 1.62 2.38
N ARG A 187 7.83 1.04 2.31
CA ARG A 187 8.41 0.50 1.06
C ARG A 187 7.49 -0.50 0.34
N PRO A 188 6.96 -1.55 1.00
CA PRO A 188 6.06 -2.49 0.34
C PRO A 188 4.78 -1.81 -0.17
N ARG A 189 4.25 -0.82 0.57
CA ARG A 189 3.09 -0.03 0.15
C ARG A 189 3.40 0.78 -1.11
N ASN A 190 4.56 1.44 -1.19
CA ASN A 190 5.00 2.18 -2.37
C ASN A 190 5.10 1.27 -3.61
N VAL A 191 5.67 0.06 -3.45
CA VAL A 191 5.78 -0.90 -4.55
C VAL A 191 4.40 -1.35 -5.02
N ARG A 192 3.50 -1.71 -4.09
CA ARG A 192 2.13 -2.13 -4.43
C ARG A 192 1.31 -1.02 -5.07
N ASN A 193 1.41 0.22 -4.57
CA ASN A 193 0.69 1.35 -5.17
C ASN A 193 1.16 1.62 -6.59
N GLY A 194 2.49 1.59 -6.83
CA GLY A 194 3.03 1.72 -8.18
C GLY A 194 2.47 0.65 -9.12
N LEU A 195 2.46 -0.61 -8.68
CA LEU A 195 1.88 -1.72 -9.42
C LEU A 195 0.40 -1.49 -9.73
N LEU A 196 -0.42 -1.16 -8.72
CA LEU A 196 -1.86 -0.93 -8.88
C LEU A 196 -2.19 0.16 -9.90
N PHE A 197 -1.43 1.27 -9.91
CA PHE A 197 -1.63 2.32 -10.92
C PHE A 197 -1.13 1.91 -12.30
N THR A 198 -0.06 1.11 -12.42
CA THR A 198 0.34 0.52 -13.72
C THR A 198 -0.74 -0.43 -14.24
N LEU A 199 -1.31 -1.29 -13.39
CA LEU A 199 -2.40 -2.19 -13.76
C LEU A 199 -3.66 -1.44 -14.18
N ALA A 200 -3.99 -0.34 -13.51
CA ALA A 200 -5.07 0.55 -13.96
C ALA A 200 -4.81 1.13 -15.36
N GLY A 201 -3.55 1.49 -15.64
CA GLY A 201 -3.12 1.91 -16.98
C GLY A 201 -3.29 0.82 -18.03
N TRP A 202 -2.94 -0.42 -17.70
CA TRP A 202 -3.15 -1.57 -18.58
C TRP A 202 -4.65 -1.83 -18.84
N MET A 203 -5.47 -1.84 -17.78
CA MET A 203 -6.90 -2.03 -17.91
C MET A 203 -7.56 -0.95 -18.78
N ALA A 204 -7.09 0.30 -18.69
CA ALA A 204 -7.58 1.40 -19.50
C ALA A 204 -7.00 1.46 -20.93
N ALA A 205 -5.99 0.64 -21.26
CA ALA A 205 -5.43 0.59 -22.61
C ALA A 205 -6.40 -0.14 -23.56
N PRO A 206 -6.54 0.28 -24.83
CA PRO A 206 -7.43 -0.40 -25.77
C PRO A 206 -6.95 -1.82 -26.13
N PRO A 207 -7.86 -2.83 -26.20
CA PRO A 207 -9.26 -2.75 -25.78
C PRO A 207 -9.37 -2.67 -24.25
N GLU A 208 -10.23 -1.76 -23.75
CA GLU A 208 -10.43 -1.59 -22.31
C GLU A 208 -10.90 -2.89 -21.65
N GLY A 209 -10.36 -3.18 -20.47
CA GLY A 209 -10.79 -4.30 -19.62
C GLY A 209 -12.01 -3.94 -18.75
N ASP A 210 -12.46 -4.90 -17.93
CA ASP A 210 -13.53 -4.67 -16.96
C ASP A 210 -13.01 -3.90 -15.73
N PHE A 211 -13.31 -2.61 -15.67
CA PHE A 211 -12.87 -1.73 -14.58
C PHE A 211 -13.43 -2.09 -13.20
N THR A 212 -14.44 -2.97 -13.13
CA THR A 212 -15.01 -3.43 -11.85
C THR A 212 -14.22 -4.59 -11.24
N GLN A 213 -13.36 -5.26 -12.01
CA GLN A 213 -12.57 -6.39 -11.54
C GLN A 213 -11.19 -5.94 -11.07
N LEU A 214 -10.71 -6.54 -9.99
CA LEU A 214 -9.31 -6.44 -9.58
C LEU A 214 -8.50 -7.51 -10.29
N VAL A 215 -7.40 -7.09 -10.93
CA VAL A 215 -6.42 -8.04 -11.49
C VAL A 215 -5.32 -8.36 -10.48
N PHE A 216 -5.01 -7.42 -9.58
CA PHE A 216 -4.19 -7.68 -8.41
C PHE A 216 -4.95 -8.55 -7.39
N ASP A 217 -4.37 -9.67 -6.97
CA ASP A 217 -4.92 -10.53 -5.93
C ASP A 217 -4.40 -10.07 -4.54
N PRO A 218 -5.25 -9.46 -3.69
CA PRO A 218 -4.83 -8.94 -2.38
C PRO A 218 -4.47 -10.01 -1.36
N VAL A 219 -4.85 -11.27 -1.59
CA VAL A 219 -4.57 -12.39 -0.67
C VAL A 219 -3.20 -13.00 -0.96
N GLN A 220 -2.72 -12.86 -2.19
CA GLN A 220 -1.40 -13.36 -2.59
C GLN A 220 -0.26 -12.44 -2.16
N LYS A 221 0.90 -13.04 -1.89
CA LYS A 221 2.15 -12.28 -1.73
C LYS A 221 2.48 -11.55 -3.03
N LEU A 222 3.27 -10.49 -2.94
CA LEU A 222 3.64 -9.68 -4.11
C LEU A 222 4.33 -10.52 -5.18
N ASP A 223 5.29 -11.36 -4.79
CA ASP A 223 6.05 -12.21 -5.71
C ASP A 223 5.18 -13.32 -6.35
N ALA A 224 4.19 -13.82 -5.62
CA ALA A 224 3.19 -14.74 -6.17
C ALA A 224 2.27 -14.05 -7.20
N ASN A 225 1.81 -12.82 -6.90
CA ASN A 225 1.09 -11.98 -7.87
C ASN A 225 1.89 -11.81 -9.16
N MET A 226 3.18 -11.44 -9.07
CA MET A 226 4.03 -11.25 -10.25
C MET A 226 4.24 -12.52 -11.08
N ARG A 227 4.11 -13.70 -10.49
CA ARG A 227 4.25 -15.01 -11.16
C ARG A 227 2.91 -15.62 -11.59
N SER A 228 1.80 -14.93 -11.34
CA SER A 228 0.46 -15.49 -11.55
C SER A 228 0.10 -15.67 -13.03
N GLY A 229 0.66 -14.83 -13.91
CA GLY A 229 0.24 -14.72 -15.30
C GLY A 229 -1.13 -14.02 -15.50
N ASN A 230 -1.70 -13.44 -14.44
CA ASN A 230 -3.01 -12.77 -14.50
C ASN A 230 -2.94 -11.35 -15.11
N PHE A 231 -1.76 -10.76 -15.18
CA PHE A 231 -1.52 -9.43 -15.70
C PHE A 231 -0.12 -9.36 -16.34
N PRO A 232 0.10 -8.41 -17.27
CA PRO A 232 1.38 -8.26 -17.95
C PRO A 232 2.51 -7.81 -17.02
N VAL A 233 3.75 -8.16 -17.36
CA VAL A 233 4.94 -7.69 -16.67
C VAL A 233 5.08 -6.15 -16.80
N PRO A 234 5.06 -5.37 -15.70
CA PRO A 234 5.05 -3.90 -15.71
C PRO A 234 6.48 -3.33 -15.79
N LEU A 235 7.02 -3.18 -16.99
CA LEU A 235 8.43 -2.86 -17.24
C LEU A 235 8.86 -1.46 -16.75
N ASN A 236 7.92 -0.55 -16.45
CA ASN A 236 8.14 0.76 -15.85
C ASN A 236 8.43 0.72 -14.36
N LEU A 237 8.31 -0.45 -13.72
CA LEU A 237 8.57 -0.62 -12.29
C LEU A 237 9.78 -1.51 -12.04
N THR A 238 10.47 -1.27 -10.93
CA THR A 238 11.53 -2.17 -10.45
C THR A 238 11.03 -3.60 -10.27
N ILE A 239 9.80 -3.80 -9.76
CA ILE A 239 9.23 -5.14 -9.57
C ILE A 239 8.99 -5.85 -10.91
N GLY A 240 8.58 -5.12 -11.97
CA GLY A 240 8.45 -5.69 -13.31
C GLY A 240 9.80 -5.97 -13.96
N LEU A 241 10.79 -5.09 -13.77
CA LEU A 241 12.17 -5.37 -14.19
C LEU A 241 12.71 -6.66 -13.54
N GLN A 242 12.50 -6.84 -12.23
CA GLN A 242 12.87 -8.06 -11.53
C GLN A 242 12.14 -9.29 -12.10
N THR A 243 10.85 -9.15 -12.41
CA THR A 243 10.04 -10.23 -12.97
C THR A 243 10.51 -10.61 -14.37
N ALA A 244 10.76 -9.63 -15.25
CA ALA A 244 11.33 -9.85 -16.58
C ALA A 244 12.69 -10.56 -16.50
N LEU A 245 13.57 -10.09 -15.62
CA LEU A 245 14.87 -10.73 -15.41
C LEU A 245 14.72 -12.19 -14.96
N GLU A 246 13.81 -12.48 -14.02
CA GLU A 246 13.55 -13.86 -13.56
C GLU A 246 13.02 -14.76 -14.70
N VAL A 247 12.03 -14.29 -15.45
CA VAL A 247 11.45 -15.01 -16.61
C VAL A 247 12.52 -15.31 -17.66
N LEU A 248 13.40 -14.35 -17.94
CA LEU A 248 14.48 -14.50 -18.93
C LEU A 248 15.69 -15.29 -18.42
N GLY A 249 15.62 -15.86 -17.20
CA GLY A 249 16.66 -16.73 -16.63
C GLY A 249 17.79 -15.99 -15.88
N PHE A 250 17.63 -14.69 -15.64
CA PHE A 250 18.57 -13.84 -14.91
C PHE A 250 18.05 -13.57 -13.49
N SER A 251 18.33 -14.45 -12.53
CA SER A 251 17.74 -14.33 -11.19
C SER A 251 18.09 -13.01 -10.46
N PRO A 252 17.10 -12.16 -10.10
CA PRO A 252 17.33 -10.93 -9.33
C PRO A 252 17.51 -11.19 -7.82
N ASN A 253 17.49 -12.45 -7.37
CA ASN A 253 17.43 -12.88 -5.96
C ASN A 253 16.18 -12.43 -5.20
N GLY A 254 15.03 -12.40 -5.88
CA GLY A 254 13.72 -12.09 -5.30
C GLY A 254 12.94 -11.02 -6.06
N LEU A 255 11.62 -11.00 -5.87
CA LEU A 255 10.69 -10.04 -6.46
C LEU A 255 10.07 -9.18 -5.34
N ASP A 256 10.81 -8.16 -4.91
CA ASP A 256 10.45 -7.30 -3.77
C ASP A 256 10.24 -5.81 -4.15
N GLY A 257 10.52 -5.46 -5.41
CA GLY A 257 10.46 -4.09 -5.93
C GLY A 257 11.61 -3.19 -5.45
N VAL A 258 12.61 -3.74 -4.76
CA VAL A 258 13.79 -3.02 -4.30
C VAL A 258 14.94 -3.21 -5.30
N PHE A 259 15.51 -2.09 -5.77
CA PHE A 259 16.62 -2.14 -6.72
C PHE A 259 17.96 -2.45 -6.01
N GLY A 260 18.10 -3.71 -5.58
CA GLY A 260 19.20 -4.19 -4.76
C GLY A 260 20.41 -4.68 -5.55
N LYS A 261 21.37 -5.28 -4.81
CA LYS A 261 22.58 -5.90 -5.40
C LYS A 261 22.22 -7.04 -6.35
N GLY A 262 21.23 -7.87 -5.99
CA GLY A 262 20.74 -8.97 -6.82
C GLY A 262 20.18 -8.47 -8.16
N THR A 263 19.26 -7.50 -8.12
CA THR A 263 18.70 -6.86 -9.32
C THR A 263 19.78 -6.26 -10.21
N ARG A 264 20.74 -5.50 -9.65
CA ARG A 264 21.86 -4.95 -10.43
C ARG A 264 22.72 -6.03 -11.10
N ALA A 265 23.04 -7.11 -10.37
CA ALA A 265 23.85 -8.19 -10.90
C ALA A 265 23.13 -8.92 -12.06
N ALA A 266 21.83 -9.20 -11.90
CA ALA A 266 21.00 -9.80 -12.93
C ALA A 266 20.87 -8.89 -14.17
N LEU A 267 20.64 -7.59 -13.98
CA LEU A 267 20.58 -6.61 -15.06
C LEU A 267 21.88 -6.56 -15.87
N VAL A 268 23.03 -6.47 -15.19
CA VAL A 268 24.34 -6.45 -15.85
C VAL A 268 24.62 -7.75 -16.62
N LEU A 269 24.18 -8.89 -16.08
CA LEU A 269 24.30 -10.17 -16.76
C LEU A 269 23.42 -10.22 -18.01
N PHE A 270 22.15 -9.81 -17.90
CA PHE A 270 21.23 -9.67 -19.05
C PHE A 270 21.84 -8.76 -20.13
N GLN A 271 22.31 -7.57 -19.76
CA GLN A 271 22.94 -6.63 -20.69
C GLN A 271 24.17 -7.25 -21.37
N SER A 272 25.03 -7.93 -20.60
CA SER A 272 26.22 -8.58 -21.14
C SER A 272 25.89 -9.69 -22.13
N THR A 273 24.89 -10.52 -21.84
CA THR A 273 24.45 -11.63 -22.71
C THR A 273 23.88 -11.10 -24.03
N ASN A 274 23.25 -9.93 -23.99
CA ASN A 274 22.60 -9.30 -25.14
C ASN A 274 23.47 -8.27 -25.87
N GLY A 275 24.75 -8.11 -25.49
CA GLY A 275 25.66 -7.15 -26.14
C GLY A 275 25.31 -5.68 -25.90
N LEU A 276 24.56 -5.39 -24.84
CA LEU A 276 24.08 -4.04 -24.48
C LEU A 276 25.05 -3.31 -23.55
N ALA A 277 24.91 -1.98 -23.47
CA ALA A 277 25.67 -1.17 -22.53
C ALA A 277 25.32 -1.54 -21.07
N LYS A 278 26.34 -1.90 -20.29
CA LYS A 278 26.16 -2.34 -18.90
C LYS A 278 25.93 -1.16 -17.97
N THR A 279 25.00 -1.28 -17.02
CA THR A 279 24.71 -0.23 -16.03
C THR A 279 24.91 -0.70 -14.58
N PRO A 280 26.16 -0.97 -14.15
CA PRO A 280 26.44 -1.47 -12.80
C PRO A 280 26.11 -0.48 -11.68
N ALA A 281 25.95 0.81 -12.01
CA ALA A 281 25.60 1.87 -11.08
C ALA A 281 24.09 2.17 -11.00
N ALA A 282 23.23 1.44 -11.73
CA ALA A 282 21.79 1.68 -11.73
C ALA A 282 21.17 1.53 -10.32
N GLN A 283 20.37 2.51 -9.92
CA GLN A 283 19.69 2.55 -8.63
C GLN A 283 18.17 2.40 -8.75
N SER A 284 17.64 2.54 -9.96
CA SER A 284 16.23 2.40 -10.26
C SER A 284 16.02 2.03 -11.73
N VAL A 285 14.77 1.69 -12.07
CA VAL A 285 14.36 1.47 -13.47
C VAL A 285 14.62 2.70 -14.37
N LYS A 286 14.68 3.92 -13.81
CA LYS A 286 14.98 5.15 -14.56
C LYS A 286 16.42 5.20 -15.07
N ASP A 287 17.32 4.44 -14.45
CA ASP A 287 18.73 4.35 -14.84
C ASP A 287 18.97 3.25 -15.90
N VAL A 288 17.92 2.50 -16.27
CA VAL A 288 18.00 1.43 -17.26
C VAL A 288 17.85 2.03 -18.66
N PRO A 289 18.81 1.79 -19.58
CA PRO A 289 18.72 2.31 -20.94
C PRO A 289 17.49 1.77 -21.67
N ARG A 290 16.87 2.60 -22.52
CA ARG A 290 15.69 2.21 -23.30
C ARG A 290 15.95 0.95 -24.13
N GLU A 291 17.11 0.85 -24.79
CA GLU A 291 17.52 -0.34 -25.55
C GLU A 291 17.52 -1.63 -24.71
N THR A 292 17.79 -1.53 -23.40
CA THR A 292 17.74 -2.67 -22.50
C THR A 292 16.30 -3.09 -22.21
N VAL A 293 15.40 -2.13 -22.01
CA VAL A 293 13.97 -2.40 -21.81
C VAL A 293 13.35 -2.96 -23.09
N ASP A 294 13.67 -2.39 -24.25
CA ASP A 294 13.20 -2.85 -25.56
C ASP A 294 13.67 -4.30 -25.84
N ALA A 295 14.92 -4.63 -25.49
CA ALA A 295 15.44 -5.99 -25.61
C ALA A 295 14.74 -6.99 -24.65
N MET A 296 14.40 -6.56 -23.43
CA MET A 296 13.62 -7.38 -22.51
C MET A 296 12.21 -7.64 -23.05
N ALA A 297 11.52 -6.58 -23.50
CA ALA A 297 10.20 -6.69 -24.11
C ALA A 297 10.19 -7.69 -25.28
N SER A 298 11.13 -7.54 -26.22
CA SER A 298 11.25 -8.47 -27.36
C SER A 298 11.47 -9.92 -26.94
N GLN A 299 12.24 -10.20 -25.88
CA GLN A 299 12.45 -11.57 -25.41
C GLN A 299 11.28 -12.13 -24.61
N LEU A 300 10.51 -11.27 -23.95
CA LEU A 300 9.23 -11.67 -23.34
C LEU A 300 8.23 -12.03 -24.42
N ASP A 301 8.15 -11.25 -25.51
CA ASP A 301 7.32 -11.57 -26.68
C ASP A 301 7.70 -12.93 -27.30
N ASP A 302 9.00 -13.21 -27.46
CA ASP A 302 9.50 -14.51 -27.95
C ASP A 302 9.08 -15.69 -27.05
N GLN A 303 8.88 -15.44 -25.75
CA GLN A 303 8.38 -16.42 -24.78
C GLN A 303 6.87 -16.37 -24.57
N GLN A 304 6.14 -15.55 -25.33
CA GLN A 304 4.69 -15.35 -25.19
C GLN A 304 4.27 -14.85 -23.79
N VAL A 305 5.12 -14.04 -23.17
CA VAL A 305 4.84 -13.42 -21.86
C VAL A 305 4.40 -11.99 -22.09
N GLU A 306 3.14 -11.69 -21.76
CA GLU A 306 2.60 -10.33 -21.90
C GLU A 306 3.37 -9.33 -21.00
N HIS A 307 3.58 -8.13 -21.53
CA HIS A 307 4.23 -7.04 -20.83
C HIS A 307 3.50 -5.71 -21.07
N PHE A 308 3.67 -4.76 -20.17
CA PHE A 308 3.08 -3.43 -20.25
C PHE A 308 4.12 -2.40 -19.82
N PRO A 309 4.13 -1.19 -20.42
CA PRO A 309 4.95 -0.09 -19.96
C PRO A 309 4.73 0.14 -18.48
#